data_AF-A0A2M7ULU1-F1
#
_entry.id   AF-A0A2M7ULU1-F1
#
_cell.length_a   1.000
_cell.length_b   1.000
_cell.length_c   1.000
_cell.angle_alpha   90.00
_cell.angle_beta   90.00
_cell.angle_gamma   90.00
#
_symmetry.space_group_name_H-M   'P 1'
#
loop_
_entity.id
_entity.type
_entity.pdbx_description
1 polymer ?
#
loop_
_entity_poly.entity_id
_entity_poly.type
_entity_poly.pdbx_seq_one_letter_code
_entity_poly.pdbx_strand_id
1 'polypeptide(L)'
;MASSRIQARVDTKLLKNAEKILNDHGVKIAQAITMFLTAVKNQNGFSFLFPNDCPCSHEPNEQLAKELHRELTGNELKIYNDKEEFFESLGL
;
A
#
# COMPACT_ATOMS: atom_id res chain seq x y z
N MET A 1 12.68 20.09 23.15
CA MET A 1 12.05 19.04 22.30
C MET A 1 12.60 17.70 22.76
N ALA A 2 11.74 16.72 23.05
CA ALA A 2 12.18 15.36 23.39
C ALA A 2 12.71 14.68 22.11
N SER A 3 13.91 14.12 22.17
CA SER A 3 14.52 13.37 21.07
C SER A 3 14.38 11.88 21.36
N SER A 4 13.83 11.12 20.41
CA SER A 4 13.69 9.66 20.51
C SER A 4 14.48 8.99 19.39
N ARG A 5 15.07 7.84 19.68
CA ARG A 5 15.85 7.05 18.71
C ARG A 5 15.00 5.91 18.16
N ILE A 6 14.92 5.80 16.83
CA ILE A 6 14.30 4.68 16.14
C ILE A 6 15.41 3.73 15.67
N GLN A 7 15.22 2.43 15.90
CA GLN A 7 16.09 1.37 15.38
C GLN A 7 15.23 0.33 14.67
N ALA A 8 15.56 0.02 13.43
CA ALA A 8 14.85 -0.97 12.63
C ALA A 8 15.86 -1.90 11.96
N ARG A 9 15.53 -3.19 11.89
CA ARG A 9 16.29 -4.16 11.11
C ARG A 9 15.84 -4.04 9.66
N VAL A 10 16.78 -3.87 8.75
CA VAL A 10 16.54 -3.72 7.32
C VAL A 10 17.53 -4.61 6.58
N ASP A 11 17.07 -5.24 5.50
CA ASP A 11 17.98 -5.94 4.59
C ASP A 11 19.07 -4.99 4.06
N THR A 12 20.32 -5.44 4.07
CA THR A 12 21.46 -4.57 3.77
C THR A 12 21.50 -4.13 2.31
N LYS A 13 21.01 -4.97 1.38
CA LYS A 13 20.94 -4.63 -0.04
C LYS A 13 19.82 -3.62 -0.29
N LEU A 14 18.66 -3.83 0.34
CA LEU A 14 17.56 -2.88 0.32
C LEU A 14 17.98 -1.51 0.87
N LEU A 15 18.67 -1.50 2.01
CA LEU A 15 19.16 -0.27 2.63
C LEU A 15 20.07 0.51 1.68
N LYS A 16 21.09 -0.15 1.12
CA LYS A 16 22.02 0.48 0.18
C LYS A 16 21.33 1.04 -1.06
N ASN A 17 20.37 0.30 -1.60
CA ASN A 17 19.60 0.74 -2.76
C ASN A 17 18.75 1.97 -2.43
N ALA A 18 18.06 1.96 -1.29
CA ALA A 18 17.26 3.09 -0.83
C ALA A 18 18.13 4.32 -0.53
N GLU A 19 19.29 4.15 0.11
CA GLU A 19 20.27 5.23 0.34
C GLU A 19 20.69 5.87 -0.97
N LYS A 20 21.03 5.05 -1.99
CA LYS A 20 21.42 5.57 -3.29
C LYS A 20 20.32 6.44 -3.90
N ILE A 21 19.10 5.91 -4.00
CA ILE A 21 17.96 6.62 -4.61
C ILE A 21 17.64 7.92 -3.86
N LEU A 22 17.63 7.88 -2.53
CA LEU A 22 17.31 9.07 -1.73
C LEU A 22 18.43 10.12 -1.80
N ASN A 23 19.69 9.69 -1.82
CA ASN A 23 20.84 10.59 -1.99
C ASN A 23 20.84 11.27 -3.37
N ASP A 24 20.40 10.58 -4.43
CA ASP A 24 20.22 11.18 -5.76
C ASP A 24 19.22 12.36 -5.73
N HIS A 25 18.31 12.38 -4.75
CA HIS A 25 17.35 13.46 -4.50
C HIS A 25 17.77 14.40 -3.36
N GLY A 26 18.99 14.26 -2.83
CA GLY A 26 19.50 15.09 -1.73
C GLY A 26 18.84 14.83 -0.37
N VAL A 27 18.14 13.70 -0.21
CA VAL A 27 17.41 13.35 1.02
C VAL A 27 18.16 12.24 1.76
N LYS A 28 18.39 12.44 3.07
CA LYS A 28 18.94 11.37 3.92
C LYS A 28 17.83 10.40 4.34
N ILE A 29 18.18 9.13 4.56
CA ILE A 29 17.23 8.12 5.08
C ILE A 29 16.48 8.60 6.32
N ALA A 30 17.18 9.17 7.30
CA ALA A 30 16.54 9.64 8.52
C ALA A 30 15.49 10.72 8.24
N GLN A 31 15.75 11.63 7.30
CA GLN A 31 14.80 12.66 6.89
C GLN A 31 13.59 12.04 6.19
N ALA A 32 13.81 11.09 5.28
CA ALA A 32 12.73 10.38 4.60
C ALA A 32 11.83 9.61 5.58
N ILE A 33 12.41 8.91 6.56
CA ILE A 33 11.66 8.21 7.61
C ILE A 33 10.85 9.20 8.46
N THR A 34 11.46 10.32 8.85
CA THR A 34 10.73 11.36 9.60
C THR A 34 9.57 11.92 8.80
N MET A 35 9.79 12.26 7.52
CA MET A 35 8.73 12.75 6.63
C MET A 35 7.57 11.74 6.51
N PHE A 36 7.89 10.46 6.33
CA PHE A 36 6.90 9.39 6.26
C PHE A 36 6.09 9.29 7.56
N LEU A 37 6.74 9.21 8.72
CA LEU A 37 6.04 9.10 10.01
C LEU A 37 5.17 10.33 10.31
N THR A 38 5.65 11.52 9.95
CA THR A 38 4.86 12.75 10.05
C THR A 38 3.63 12.70 9.17
N ALA A 39 3.77 12.23 7.93
CA ALA A 39 2.66 12.11 7.01
C ALA A 39 1.63 11.06 7.47
N VAL A 40 2.09 9.92 8.01
CA VAL A 40 1.21 8.89 8.61
C VAL A 40 0.36 9.46 9.74
N LYS A 41 0.99 10.22 10.64
CA LYS A 41 0.28 10.88 11.73
C LYS A 41 -0.74 11.89 11.22
N ASN A 42 -0.37 12.70 10.23
CA ASN A 42 -1.23 13.77 9.73
C ASN A 42 -2.45 13.23 8.95
N GLN A 43 -2.30 12.10 8.28
CA GLN A 43 -3.33 11.50 7.44
C GLN A 43 -4.16 10.42 8.17
N ASN A 44 -3.82 10.08 9.42
CA ASN A 44 -4.38 8.94 10.14
C ASN A 44 -4.38 7.64 9.31
N GLY A 45 -3.34 7.46 8.50
CA GLY A 45 -3.25 6.40 7.49
C GLY A 45 -1.91 6.45 6.77
N PHE A 46 -1.58 5.40 6.01
CA PHE A 46 -0.30 5.35 5.31
C PHE A 46 -0.25 6.32 4.13
N SER A 47 0.83 7.08 4.03
CA SER A 47 1.02 8.13 3.01
C SER A 47 1.41 7.63 1.63
N PHE A 48 1.12 6.36 1.33
CA PHE A 48 1.11 5.90 -0.05
C PHE A 48 -0.12 6.53 -0.72
N LEU A 49 0.07 7.74 -1.27
CA LEU A 49 -0.71 8.18 -2.41
C LEU A 49 -0.45 7.14 -3.50
N PHE A 50 -1.39 6.20 -3.67
CA PHE A 50 -1.50 5.44 -4.90
C PHE A 50 -1.49 6.47 -6.03
N PRO A 51 -0.48 6.49 -6.92
CA PRO A 51 -0.63 7.27 -8.13
C PRO A 51 -1.89 6.74 -8.78
N ASN A 52 -2.86 7.61 -9.04
CA ASN A 52 -4.08 7.27 -9.76
C ASN A 52 -3.79 6.64 -11.14
N ASP A 53 -2.51 6.61 -11.57
CA ASP A 53 -2.03 6.04 -12.83
C ASP A 53 -0.97 4.92 -12.67
N CYS A 54 -0.81 4.30 -11.48
CA CYS A 54 0.08 3.15 -11.31
C CYS A 54 -0.70 1.93 -10.75
N PRO A 55 -1.11 0.97 -11.59
CA PRO A 55 -2.00 -0.12 -11.19
C PRO A 55 -1.30 -1.24 -10.40
N CYS A 56 -0.21 -0.95 -9.68
CA CYS A 56 0.48 -1.90 -8.80
C CYS A 56 1.39 -1.14 -7.82
N SER A 57 1.00 -1.01 -6.55
CA SER A 57 2.00 -0.79 -5.48
C SER A 57 1.82 -1.70 -4.25
N HIS A 58 0.83 -2.58 -4.30
CA HIS A 58 1.02 -3.91 -3.75
C HIS A 58 0.57 -4.84 -4.87
N GLU A 59 1.42 -5.78 -5.29
CA GLU A 59 0.87 -6.97 -5.93
C GLU A 59 -0.24 -7.44 -4.98
N PRO A 60 -1.49 -7.61 -5.47
CA PRO A 60 -2.53 -8.20 -4.67
C PRO A 60 -1.92 -9.40 -3.97
N ASN A 61 -2.25 -9.58 -2.68
CA ASN A 61 -1.82 -10.81 -2.03
C ASN A 61 -2.32 -12.00 -2.86
N GLU A 62 -1.66 -13.14 -2.71
CA GLU A 62 -1.90 -14.28 -3.60
C GLU A 62 -3.39 -14.64 -3.73
N GLN A 63 -4.17 -14.44 -2.67
CA GLN A 63 -5.62 -14.62 -2.67
C GLN A 63 -6.33 -13.63 -3.60
N LEU A 64 -6.14 -12.33 -3.40
CA LEU A 64 -6.78 -11.31 -4.23
C LEU A 64 -6.33 -11.42 -5.70
N ALA A 65 -5.06 -11.77 -5.94
CA ALA A 65 -4.55 -12.01 -7.29
C ALA A 65 -5.31 -13.16 -7.98
N LYS A 66 -5.55 -14.26 -7.26
CA LYS A 66 -6.31 -15.42 -7.75
C LYS A 66 -7.77 -15.08 -8.01
N GLU A 67 -8.40 -14.34 -7.10
CA GLU A 67 -9.80 -13.91 -7.23
C GLU A 67 -9.98 -13.01 -8.46
N LEU A 68 -9.11 -12.00 -8.63
CA LEU A 68 -9.11 -11.14 -9.82
C LEU A 68 -8.93 -11.95 -11.11
N HIS A 69 -8.02 -12.93 -11.14
CA HIS A 69 -7.80 -13.77 -12.32
C HIS A 69 -9.01 -14.66 -12.65
N ARG A 70 -9.68 -15.19 -11.62
CA ARG A 70 -10.91 -16.00 -11.77
C ARG A 70 -12.09 -15.16 -12.28
N GLU A 71 -12.22 -13.92 -11.82
CA GLU A 71 -13.28 -13.01 -12.30
C GLU A 71 -13.04 -12.55 -13.74
N LEU A 72 -11.79 -12.27 -14.13
CA LEU A 72 -11.43 -11.92 -15.52
C LEU A 72 -11.68 -13.06 -16.52
N THR A 73 -11.72 -14.30 -16.05
CA THR A 73 -12.05 -15.49 -16.87
C THR A 73 -13.54 -15.83 -16.89
N GLY A 74 -14.38 -15.01 -16.23
CA GLY A 74 -15.84 -14.99 -16.40
C GLY A 74 -16.63 -16.11 -15.71
N ASN A 75 -16.00 -16.92 -14.87
CA ASN A 75 -16.63 -18.16 -14.40
C ASN A 75 -17.52 -18.03 -13.14
N GLU A 76 -17.47 -16.92 -12.38
CA GLU A 76 -18.16 -16.86 -11.07
C GLU A 76 -18.76 -15.49 -10.68
N LEU A 77 -19.00 -14.59 -11.65
CA LEU A 77 -19.64 -13.30 -11.35
C LEU A 77 -21.15 -13.48 -11.13
N LYS A 78 -21.65 -13.04 -9.97
CA LYS A 78 -23.08 -12.92 -9.70
C LYS A 78 -23.57 -11.53 -10.11
N ILE A 79 -24.66 -11.48 -10.85
CA ILE A 79 -25.33 -10.24 -11.25
C ILE A 79 -26.56 -10.08 -10.37
N TYR A 80 -26.75 -8.88 -9.83
CA TYR A 80 -27.90 -8.51 -9.02
C TYR A 80 -28.64 -7.38 -9.70
N ASN A 81 -29.98 -7.37 -9.60
CA ASN A 81 -30.82 -6.41 -10.31
C ASN A 81 -30.95 -5.09 -9.55
N ASP A 82 -30.85 -5.14 -8.23
CA ASP A 82 -30.93 -3.98 -7.37
C ASP A 82 -30.02 -4.11 -6.13
N LYS A 83 -30.02 -3.04 -5.33
CA LYS A 83 -29.15 -2.92 -4.16
C LYS A 83 -29.62 -3.80 -3.00
N GLU A 84 -30.92 -4.07 -2.92
CA GLU A 84 -31.55 -4.85 -1.86
C GLU A 84 -31.18 -6.33 -2.02
N GLU A 85 -31.32 -6.86 -3.23
CA GLU A 85 -30.89 -8.22 -3.63
C GLU A 85 -29.39 -8.43 -3.36
N PHE A 86 -28.56 -7.41 -3.63
CA PHE A 86 -27.12 -7.47 -3.35
C PHE A 86 -26.82 -7.61 -1.86
N PHE A 87 -27.42 -6.78 -0.99
CA PHE A 87 -27.15 -6.84 0.44
C PHE A 87 -27.72 -8.11 1.09
N GLU A 88 -28.90 -8.55 0.67
CA GLU A 88 -29.46 -9.84 1.11
C GLU A 88 -28.51 -11.01 0.77
N SER A 89 -27.88 -10.99 -0.40
CA SER A 89 -26.90 -12.01 -0.80
C SER A 89 -25.64 -12.04 0.07
N LEU A 90 -25.30 -10.90 0.69
CA LEU A 90 -24.18 -10.76 1.63
C LEU A 90 -24.56 -11.05 3.08
N GLY A 91 -25.86 -11.21 3.37
CA GLY A 91 -26.38 -11.35 4.74
C GLY A 91 -26.20 -10.10 5.59
N LEU A 92 -26.23 -8.92 4.95
CA LEU A 92 -26.07 -7.59 5.57
C LEU A 92 -27.38 -6.81 5.58
#